data_AF-A0AA39S333-F1
#
_entry.id   AF-A0AA39S333-F1
#
_cell.length_a   1.000
_cell.length_b   1.000
_cell.length_c   1.000
_cell.angle_alpha   90.00
_cell.angle_beta   90.00
_cell.angle_gamma   90.00
#
_symmetry.space_group_name_H-M   'P 1'
#
loop_
_entity.id
_entity.type
_entity.pdbx_description
1 polymer ?
#
loop_
_entity_poly.entity_id
_entity_poly.type
_entity_poly.pdbx_seq_one_letter_code
_entity_poly.pdbx_strand_id
1 'polypeptide(L)'
;MCREAPKTVIELENYGLPFSRTEDGKIYQRAFGGQSLDFGKGGQAYRCACGADKTGHVLLHTLYGQAMKHNTQSFVEYFALYLIMNSSCQGVIALNMEDRTLHRFQAASTILATGGHGRAYFSATSVHTCTGDGWLHVLGSHSRIWNLYNFIQLVYMGLGAAYCLVFVNILVAHKFCRDFIWVYEI
;
A
#
# COMPACT_ATOMS: atom_id res chain seq x y z
N MET A 1 11.74 -6.06 8.96
CA MET A 1 11.64 -5.96 7.48
C MET A 1 12.70 -6.81 6.78
N CYS A 2 13.99 -6.44 6.77
CA CYS A 2 15.02 -7.12 5.95
C CYS A 2 15.17 -8.63 6.19
N ARG A 3 15.02 -9.09 7.45
CA ARG A 3 15.09 -10.51 7.80
C ARG A 3 13.94 -11.34 7.23
N GLU A 4 12.73 -10.78 7.15
CA GLU A 4 11.54 -11.48 6.66
C GLU A 4 11.36 -11.37 5.15
N ALA A 5 12.00 -10.38 4.50
CA ALA A 5 11.87 -10.13 3.08
C ALA A 5 12.07 -11.37 2.18
N PRO A 6 13.07 -12.25 2.39
CA PRO A 6 13.21 -13.45 1.58
C PRO A 6 11.99 -14.38 1.67
N LYS A 7 11.44 -14.58 2.87
CA LYS A 7 10.26 -15.42 3.07
C LYS A 7 9.03 -14.83 2.41
N THR A 8 8.83 -13.52 2.55
CA THR A 8 7.69 -12.82 1.93
C THR A 8 7.76 -12.87 0.41
N VAL A 9 8.95 -12.73 -0.19
CA VAL A 9 9.10 -12.85 -1.66
C VAL A 9 8.77 -14.26 -2.15
N ILE A 10 9.22 -15.29 -1.42
CA ILE A 10 8.89 -16.70 -1.72
C ILE A 10 7.39 -16.96 -1.51
N GLU A 11 6.77 -16.39 -0.48
CA GLU A 11 5.33 -16.49 -0.26
C GLU A 11 4.53 -15.88 -1.41
N LEU A 12 4.94 -14.70 -1.91
CA LEU A 12 4.32 -14.07 -3.07
C LEU A 12 4.47 -14.92 -4.34
N GLU A 13 5.64 -15.54 -4.54
CA GLU A 13 5.84 -16.51 -5.63
C GLU A 13 4.88 -17.70 -5.49
N ASN A 14 4.74 -18.26 -4.28
CA ASN A 14 3.82 -19.36 -3.99
C ASN A 14 2.35 -18.97 -4.16
N TYR A 15 2.01 -17.69 -3.96
CA TYR A 15 0.69 -17.14 -4.29
C TYR A 15 0.43 -17.03 -5.79
N GLY A 16 1.44 -17.26 -6.63
CA GLY A 16 1.36 -17.23 -8.08
C GLY A 16 1.86 -15.93 -8.70
N LEU A 17 2.61 -15.09 -7.97
CA LEU A 17 3.17 -13.86 -8.54
C LEU A 17 4.17 -14.21 -9.66
N PRO A 18 3.95 -13.75 -10.90
CA PRO A 18 4.78 -14.07 -12.05
C PRO A 18 6.08 -13.25 -12.04
N PHE A 19 7.02 -13.62 -11.17
CA PHE A 19 8.37 -13.06 -11.21
C PHE A 19 9.08 -13.44 -12.52
N SER A 20 9.92 -12.52 -13.02
CA SER A 20 10.89 -12.84 -14.07
C SER A 20 11.84 -13.94 -13.58
N ARG A 21 12.38 -14.73 -14.52
CA ARG A 21 13.18 -15.92 -14.21
C ARG A 21 14.61 -15.79 -14.70
N THR A 22 15.54 -16.38 -13.96
CA THR A 22 16.89 -16.66 -14.45
C THR A 22 16.87 -17.91 -15.34
N GLU A 23 17.98 -18.19 -16.04
CA GLU A 23 18.13 -19.41 -16.85
C GLU A 23 17.91 -20.69 -16.01
N ASP A 24 18.35 -20.67 -14.75
CA ASP A 24 18.13 -21.76 -13.78
C ASP A 24 16.69 -21.83 -13.20
N GLY A 25 15.76 -21.01 -13.69
CA GLY A 25 14.35 -21.01 -13.23
C GLY A 25 14.09 -20.33 -11.88
N LYS A 26 15.10 -19.72 -11.25
CA LYS A 26 14.94 -18.96 -10.00
C LYS A 26 14.36 -17.57 -10.26
N ILE A 27 13.91 -16.89 -9.20
CA ILE A 27 13.46 -15.50 -9.27
C ILE A 27 14.63 -14.62 -9.74
N TYR A 28 14.43 -13.91 -10.85
CA TYR A 28 15.38 -12.92 -11.35
C TYR A 28 15.41 -11.70 -10.44
N GLN A 29 16.63 -11.19 -10.19
CA GLN A 29 16.88 -10.02 -9.36
C GLN A 29 17.76 -9.02 -10.12
N ARG A 30 17.37 -7.75 -10.10
CA ARG A 30 18.14 -6.66 -10.72
C ARG A 30 18.85 -5.80 -9.68
N ALA A 31 19.83 -5.04 -10.15
CA ALA A 31 20.44 -3.95 -9.39
C ALA A 31 19.40 -2.83 -9.14
N PHE A 32 19.56 -2.13 -8.01
CA PHE A 32 18.77 -0.95 -7.68
C PHE A 32 19.61 0.03 -6.86
N GLY A 33 19.23 1.31 -6.87
CA GLY A 33 19.99 2.37 -6.23
C GLY A 33 20.20 2.15 -4.72
N GLY A 34 21.39 2.48 -4.22
CA GLY A 34 21.73 2.39 -2.79
C GLY A 34 21.86 0.96 -2.25
N GLN A 35 21.98 -0.04 -3.12
CA GLN A 35 22.10 -1.44 -2.73
C GLN A 35 23.53 -1.97 -2.89
N SER A 36 24.20 -2.29 -1.80
CA SER A 36 25.57 -2.86 -1.80
C SER A 36 25.67 -4.23 -1.14
N LEU A 37 26.78 -4.92 -1.44
CA LEU A 37 27.26 -6.13 -0.75
C LEU A 37 28.22 -5.75 0.39
N ASP A 38 28.41 -6.66 1.35
CA ASP A 38 29.40 -6.57 2.44
C ASP A 38 29.46 -5.20 3.13
N PHE A 39 28.29 -4.72 3.58
CA PHE A 39 28.16 -3.43 4.28
C PHE A 39 28.77 -2.24 3.51
N GLY A 40 28.67 -2.24 2.17
CA GLY A 40 29.17 -1.16 1.32
C GLY A 40 30.53 -1.41 0.69
N LYS A 41 31.22 -2.50 1.04
CA LYS A 41 32.57 -2.79 0.54
C LYS A 41 32.59 -3.71 -0.69
N GLY A 42 31.52 -4.47 -0.92
CA GLY A 42 31.47 -5.49 -1.98
C GLY A 42 30.87 -5.01 -3.30
N GLY A 43 30.74 -3.70 -3.52
CA GLY A 43 30.12 -3.16 -4.74
C GLY A 43 28.59 -3.34 -4.79
N GLN A 44 28.03 -3.31 -6.00
CA GLN A 44 26.57 -3.29 -6.25
C GLN A 44 25.92 -4.66 -5.94
N ALA A 45 24.81 -4.63 -5.20
CA ALA A 45 23.99 -5.82 -4.95
C ALA A 45 22.86 -5.97 -5.99
N TYR A 46 22.48 -7.23 -6.24
CA TYR A 46 21.36 -7.62 -7.10
C TYR A 46 20.30 -8.31 -6.25
N ARG A 47 19.38 -7.53 -5.67
CA ARG A 47 18.38 -8.05 -4.71
C ARG A 47 16.97 -7.51 -4.92
N CYS A 48 16.73 -6.78 -6.01
CA CYS A 48 15.40 -6.32 -6.38
C CYS A 48 14.73 -7.38 -7.27
N ALA A 49 13.93 -8.26 -6.67
CA ALA A 49 13.07 -9.19 -7.41
C ALA A 49 12.02 -8.40 -8.22
N CYS A 50 11.79 -8.79 -9.47
CA CYS A 50 10.85 -8.06 -10.33
C CYS A 50 10.06 -8.97 -11.27
N GLY A 51 8.83 -8.57 -11.57
CA GLY A 51 8.03 -9.05 -12.71
C GLY A 51 8.16 -8.05 -13.85
N ALA A 52 9.23 -8.18 -14.64
CA ALA A 52 9.66 -7.19 -15.62
C ALA A 52 9.66 -5.75 -15.03
N ASP A 53 9.02 -4.80 -15.72
CA ASP A 53 8.79 -3.41 -15.30
C ASP A 53 7.41 -3.19 -14.66
N LYS A 54 6.60 -4.25 -14.50
CA LYS A 54 5.21 -4.21 -14.03
C LYS A 54 4.99 -4.90 -12.69
N THR A 55 6.05 -4.98 -11.87
CA THR A 55 6.03 -5.71 -10.58
C THR A 55 4.86 -5.30 -9.69
N GLY A 56 4.57 -4.00 -9.57
CA GLY A 56 3.44 -3.51 -8.76
C GLY A 56 2.07 -3.95 -9.29
N HIS A 57 1.88 -3.95 -10.61
CA HIS A 57 0.64 -4.39 -11.25
C HIS A 57 0.40 -5.89 -10.99
N VAL A 58 1.39 -6.75 -11.25
CA VAL A 58 1.23 -8.19 -11.04
C VAL A 58 1.12 -8.55 -9.56
N LEU A 59 1.79 -7.81 -8.67
CA LEU A 59 1.64 -7.96 -7.22
C LEU A 59 0.20 -7.68 -6.78
N LEU A 60 -0.38 -6.55 -7.22
CA LEU A 60 -1.73 -6.16 -6.86
C LEU A 60 -2.76 -7.20 -7.32
N HIS A 61 -2.66 -7.65 -8.57
CA HIS A 61 -3.54 -8.69 -9.10
C HIS A 61 -3.40 -10.02 -8.34
N THR A 62 -2.17 -10.40 -7.97
CA THR A 62 -1.93 -11.62 -7.20
C THR A 62 -2.58 -11.54 -5.81
N LEU A 63 -2.36 -10.44 -5.09
CA LEU A 63 -2.92 -10.24 -3.75
C LEU A 63 -4.44 -10.13 -3.78
N TYR A 64 -5.01 -9.43 -4.77
CA TYR A 64 -6.47 -9.39 -4.96
C TYR A 64 -7.04 -10.79 -5.17
N GLY A 65 -6.41 -11.59 -6.06
CA GLY A 65 -6.81 -12.97 -6.28
C GLY A 65 -6.72 -13.84 -5.03
N GLN A 66 -5.72 -13.63 -4.16
CA GLN A 66 -5.63 -14.33 -2.87
C GLN A 66 -6.69 -13.85 -1.88
N ALA A 67 -6.94 -12.55 -1.78
CA ALA A 67 -7.96 -11.99 -0.89
C ALA A 67 -9.36 -12.56 -1.19
N MET A 68 -9.68 -12.75 -2.48
CA MET A 68 -10.93 -13.37 -2.92
C MET A 68 -11.08 -14.84 -2.49
N LYS A 69 -9.97 -15.57 -2.28
CA LYS A 69 -10.02 -16.95 -1.78
C LYS A 69 -10.33 -17.03 -0.28
N HIS A 70 -10.20 -15.93 0.46
CA HIS A 70 -10.30 -15.91 1.91
C HIS A 70 -11.65 -15.41 2.46
N ASN A 71 -12.73 -15.44 1.66
CA ASN A 71 -14.07 -14.94 2.04
C ASN A 71 -14.05 -13.52 2.62
N THR A 72 -13.12 -12.71 2.14
CA THR A 72 -12.98 -11.32 2.52
C THR A 72 -14.19 -10.52 2.04
N GLN A 73 -14.80 -9.73 2.92
CA GLN A 73 -15.89 -8.83 2.53
C GLN A 73 -15.30 -7.53 1.99
N SER A 74 -15.54 -7.27 0.70
CA SER A 74 -15.06 -6.07 0.03
C SER A 74 -16.20 -5.08 -0.18
N PHE A 75 -15.99 -3.85 0.26
CA PHE A 75 -16.87 -2.70 0.02
C PHE A 75 -16.15 -1.80 -0.97
N VAL A 76 -16.47 -1.98 -2.24
CA VAL A 76 -15.84 -1.30 -3.37
C VAL A 76 -16.53 0.05 -3.58
N GLU A 77 -15.75 1.09 -3.85
CA GLU A 77 -16.25 2.47 -4.03
C GLU A 77 -16.95 3.04 -2.79
N TYR A 78 -16.41 2.71 -1.61
CA TYR A 78 -16.81 3.34 -0.35
C TYR A 78 -15.74 4.35 0.07
N PHE A 79 -16.12 5.63 0.11
CA PHE A 79 -15.24 6.71 0.52
C PHE A 79 -15.29 6.88 2.04
N ALA A 80 -14.21 6.55 2.73
CA ALA A 80 -14.11 6.74 4.18
C ALA A 80 -14.07 8.23 4.53
N LEU A 81 -14.95 8.68 5.43
CA LEU A 81 -15.08 10.09 5.80
C LEU A 81 -14.51 10.41 7.19
N TYR A 82 -14.80 9.56 8.17
CA TYR A 82 -14.42 9.81 9.57
C TYR A 82 -14.16 8.52 10.33
N LEU A 83 -13.14 8.53 11.18
CA LEU A 83 -12.97 7.50 12.20
C LEU A 83 -13.97 7.72 13.33
N ILE A 84 -14.55 6.62 13.81
CA ILE A 84 -15.43 6.65 14.98
C ILE A 84 -14.54 6.54 16.22
N MET A 85 -14.32 7.65 16.90
CA MET A 85 -13.46 7.72 18.07
C MET A 85 -14.29 7.93 19.33
N ASN A 86 -14.07 7.08 20.33
CA ASN A 86 -14.50 7.30 21.71
C ASN A 86 -13.24 7.28 22.61
N SER A 87 -13.10 6.31 23.51
CA SER A 87 -11.84 6.01 24.20
C SER A 87 -10.81 5.32 23.30
N SER A 88 -11.29 4.67 22.23
CA SER A 88 -10.49 3.99 21.21
C SER A 88 -11.19 4.14 19.85
N CYS A 89 -10.48 3.79 18.77
CA CYS A 89 -11.10 3.66 17.45
C CYS A 89 -12.10 2.50 17.47
N GLN A 90 -13.34 2.78 17.07
CA GLN A 90 -14.45 1.82 17.02
C GLN A 90 -14.93 1.52 15.59
N GLY A 91 -14.25 2.08 14.58
CA GLY A 91 -14.59 1.87 13.18
C GLY A 91 -14.53 3.14 12.34
N VAL A 92 -15.31 3.15 11.25
CA VAL A 92 -15.31 4.22 10.24
C VAL A 92 -16.72 4.51 9.75
N ILE A 93 -16.99 5.78 9.45
CA ILE A 93 -18.15 6.21 8.66
C ILE A 93 -17.67 6.38 7.23
N ALA A 94 -18.36 5.77 6.28
CA ALA A 94 -18.05 5.88 4.86
C ALA A 94 -19.30 6.22 4.04
N LEU A 95 -19.08 6.86 2.90
CA LEU A 95 -20.08 7.16 1.88
C LEU A 95 -20.00 6.09 0.79
N ASN A 96 -21.10 5.40 0.53
CA ASN A 96 -21.22 4.59 -0.68
C ASN A 96 -21.33 5.53 -1.88
N MET A 97 -20.41 5.43 -2.82
CA MET A 97 -20.36 6.33 -3.97
C MET A 97 -21.42 6.00 -5.02
N GLU A 98 -21.89 4.75 -5.08
CA GLU A 98 -22.91 4.30 -6.02
C GLU A 98 -24.30 4.87 -5.68
N ASP A 99 -24.74 4.67 -4.43
CA ASP A 99 -26.10 5.03 -3.99
C ASP A 99 -26.17 6.29 -3.10
N ARG A 100 -25.01 6.87 -2.76
CA ARG A 100 -24.86 8.07 -1.90
C ARG A 100 -25.32 7.89 -0.46
N THR A 101 -25.47 6.66 0.02
CA THR A 101 -25.85 6.37 1.40
C THR A 101 -24.65 6.40 2.33
N LEU A 102 -24.89 6.77 3.60
CA LEU A 102 -23.88 6.75 4.65
C LEU A 102 -23.93 5.42 5.39
N HIS A 103 -22.76 4.80 5.54
CA HIS A 103 -22.58 3.52 6.21
C HIS A 103 -21.69 3.67 7.43
N ARG A 104 -22.05 2.97 8.50
CA ARG A 104 -21.28 2.91 9.73
C ARG A 104 -20.67 1.52 9.89
N PHE A 105 -19.37 1.42 9.68
CA PHE A 105 -18.62 0.18 9.90
C PHE A 105 -18.09 0.15 11.32
N GLN A 106 -18.65 -0.70 12.17
CA GLN A 106 -18.15 -0.92 13.53
C GLN A 106 -17.17 -2.09 13.55
N ALA A 107 -15.98 -1.85 14.10
CA ALA A 107 -14.90 -2.81 14.15
C ALA A 107 -14.15 -2.72 15.48
N ALA A 108 -13.63 -3.86 15.94
CA ALA A 108 -12.76 -3.92 17.12
C ALA A 108 -11.36 -3.34 16.82
N SER A 109 -10.95 -3.39 15.56
CA SER A 109 -9.69 -2.79 15.11
C SER A 109 -9.86 -2.21 13.72
N THR A 110 -9.24 -1.07 13.46
CA THR A 110 -9.28 -0.38 12.15
C THR A 110 -7.85 -0.11 11.71
N ILE A 111 -7.49 -0.59 10.54
CA ILE A 111 -6.18 -0.48 9.91
C ILE A 111 -6.33 0.48 8.73
N LEU A 112 -5.67 1.63 8.82
CA LEU A 112 -5.53 2.55 7.70
C LEU A 112 -4.36 2.12 6.83
N ALA A 113 -4.58 1.86 5.56
CA ALA A 113 -3.53 1.72 4.56
C ALA A 113 -3.90 2.53 3.30
N THR A 114 -4.55 3.69 3.47
CA THR A 114 -5.06 4.62 2.43
C THR A 114 -3.96 5.36 1.66
N GLY A 115 -2.82 4.72 1.44
CA GLY A 115 -1.71 5.23 0.65
C GLY A 115 -1.17 6.59 1.09
N GLY A 116 -0.80 7.40 0.10
CA GLY A 116 -0.06 8.64 0.27
C GLY A 116 -0.81 9.93 -0.04
N HIS A 117 -0.09 11.05 0.04
CA HIS A 117 -0.60 12.40 -0.23
C HIS A 117 0.17 13.12 -1.35
N GLY A 118 0.69 12.39 -2.35
CA GLY A 118 1.51 12.95 -3.41
C GLY A 118 0.83 14.04 -4.23
N ARG A 119 -0.51 14.07 -4.26
CA ARG A 119 -1.31 15.12 -4.92
C ARG A 119 -1.34 16.46 -4.19
N ALA A 120 -0.71 16.56 -3.02
CA ALA A 120 -0.40 17.85 -2.41
C ALA A 120 0.59 18.69 -3.24
N TYR A 121 1.31 18.07 -4.19
CA TYR A 121 2.29 18.71 -5.05
C TYR A 121 1.79 18.91 -6.47
N PHE A 122 2.19 20.02 -7.10
CA PHE A 122 1.80 20.35 -8.48
C PHE A 122 2.28 19.31 -9.49
N SER A 123 3.53 18.85 -9.37
CA SER A 123 4.11 17.80 -10.19
C SER A 123 4.39 16.55 -9.33
N ALA A 124 3.74 15.44 -9.65
CA ALA A 124 3.88 14.18 -8.93
C ALA A 124 3.67 12.98 -9.87
N THR A 125 4.31 11.85 -9.56
CA THR A 125 4.05 10.55 -10.22
C THR A 125 2.87 9.82 -9.59
N SER A 126 2.43 10.28 -8.42
CA SER A 126 1.28 9.74 -7.71
C SER A 126 0.00 9.90 -8.54
N VAL A 127 -0.86 8.89 -8.49
CA VAL A 127 -2.19 8.93 -9.14
C VAL A 127 -3.05 10.02 -8.51
N HIS A 128 -4.08 10.46 -9.24
CA HIS A 128 -5.02 11.50 -8.79
C HIS A 128 -5.72 11.20 -7.46
N THR A 129 -5.84 9.91 -7.09
CA THR A 129 -6.48 9.43 -5.86
C THR A 129 -5.51 9.26 -4.68
N CYS A 130 -4.25 9.69 -4.81
CA CYS A 130 -3.32 9.79 -3.67
C CYS A 130 -3.45 11.16 -2.96
N THR A 131 -4.60 11.37 -2.30
CA THR A 131 -5.00 12.62 -1.64
C THR A 131 -4.69 12.70 -0.14
N GLY A 132 -4.31 11.58 0.49
CA GLY A 132 -3.90 11.55 1.89
C GLY A 132 -5.04 11.41 2.90
N ASP A 133 -6.16 10.81 2.52
CA ASP A 133 -7.40 10.81 3.31
C ASP A 133 -7.24 10.16 4.69
N GLY A 134 -6.51 9.04 4.79
CA GLY A 134 -6.22 8.43 6.09
C GLY A 134 -5.35 9.31 7.01
N TRP A 135 -4.49 10.16 6.45
CA TRP A 135 -3.72 11.12 7.25
C TRP A 135 -4.66 12.17 7.84
N LEU A 136 -5.62 12.66 7.05
CA LEU A 136 -6.65 13.58 7.52
C LEU A 136 -7.50 12.94 8.63
N HIS A 137 -7.88 11.67 8.48
CA HIS A 137 -8.63 10.94 9.51
C HIS A 137 -7.87 10.85 10.84
N VAL A 138 -6.56 10.57 10.79
CA VAL A 138 -5.72 10.49 12.00
C VAL A 138 -5.57 11.85 12.66
N LEU A 139 -5.35 12.92 11.89
CA LEU A 139 -5.30 14.28 12.42
C LEU A 139 -6.63 14.70 13.05
N GLY A 140 -7.76 14.40 12.40
CA GLY A 140 -9.10 14.66 12.93
C GLY A 140 -9.41 13.87 14.21
N SER A 141 -8.79 12.71 14.39
CA SER A 141 -8.87 11.91 15.62
C SER A 141 -7.98 12.43 16.77
N HIS A 142 -7.32 13.57 16.59
CA HIS A 142 -6.34 14.13 17.54
C HIS A 142 -5.15 13.20 17.83
N SER A 143 -4.90 12.25 16.92
CA SER A 143 -3.77 11.34 16.99
C SER A 143 -2.55 11.96 16.29
N ARG A 144 -1.36 11.61 16.77
CA ARG A 144 -0.12 12.17 16.22
C ARG A 144 0.28 11.46 14.94
N ILE A 145 0.72 12.25 13.97
CA ILE A 145 1.42 11.74 12.80
C ILE A 145 2.88 12.13 12.88
N TRP A 146 3.75 11.13 12.74
CA TRP A 146 5.19 11.34 12.74
C TRP A 146 5.69 11.68 11.34
N ASN A 147 6.61 12.64 11.25
CA ASN A 147 7.38 12.97 10.05
C ASN A 147 6.59 13.47 8.82
N LEU A 148 5.30 13.83 8.98
CA LEU A 148 4.41 14.25 7.89
C LEU A 148 5.02 15.35 6.98
N TYR A 149 5.66 16.36 7.57
CA TYR A 149 6.17 17.51 6.83
C TYR A 149 7.67 17.46 6.50
N ASN A 150 8.40 16.47 7.03
CA ASN A 150 9.86 16.54 7.07
C ASN A 150 10.56 15.66 6.03
N PHE A 151 9.87 14.68 5.44
CA PHE A 151 10.50 13.74 4.52
C PHE A 151 9.61 13.44 3.31
N ILE A 152 9.91 14.10 2.18
CA ILE A 152 9.27 13.86 0.88
C ILE A 152 10.32 13.28 -0.06
N GLN A 153 10.03 12.11 -0.65
CA GLN A 153 10.91 11.48 -1.61
C GLN A 153 10.67 12.03 -3.01
N LEU A 154 11.68 12.70 -3.57
CA LEU A 154 11.71 13.12 -4.97
C LEU A 154 12.42 12.06 -5.80
N VAL A 155 11.77 11.61 -6.87
CA VAL A 155 12.32 10.64 -7.82
C VAL A 155 12.76 11.37 -9.08
N TYR A 156 14.02 11.16 -9.49
CA TYR A 156 14.56 11.61 -10.76
C TYR A 156 14.49 10.49 -11.80
N MET A 157 13.81 10.74 -12.92
CA MET A 157 13.63 9.78 -14.02
C MET A 157 14.26 10.26 -15.34
N GLY A 158 15.18 11.23 -15.32
CA GLY A 158 15.88 11.71 -16.53
C GLY A 158 15.02 12.50 -17.53
N LEU A 159 13.70 12.56 -17.35
CA LEU A 159 12.73 13.32 -18.17
C LEU A 159 12.61 14.82 -17.80
N GLY A 160 13.61 15.39 -17.12
CA GLY A 160 13.64 16.82 -16.78
C GLY A 160 12.70 17.29 -15.66
N ALA A 161 11.88 16.41 -15.07
CA ALA A 161 11.01 16.73 -13.94
C ALA A 161 11.25 15.77 -12.76
N ALA A 162 11.27 16.32 -11.54
CA ALA A 162 11.25 15.56 -10.29
C ALA A 162 9.80 15.19 -9.96
N TYR A 163 9.57 13.95 -9.56
CA TYR A 163 8.23 13.44 -9.26
C TYR A 163 8.13 12.90 -7.84
N CYS A 164 7.08 13.30 -7.12
CA CYS A 164 6.77 12.80 -5.77
C CYS A 164 6.05 11.44 -5.85
N LEU A 165 6.63 10.42 -5.21
CA LEU A 165 6.14 9.04 -5.21
C LEU A 165 5.68 8.64 -3.82
N VAL A 166 4.41 8.24 -3.67
CA VAL A 166 3.88 7.64 -2.44
C VAL A 166 2.92 6.48 -2.80
N PHE A 167 3.07 5.35 -2.10
CA PHE A 167 2.41 4.06 -2.41
C PHE A 167 0.89 4.02 -2.09
N VAL A 168 0.21 3.00 -2.65
CA VAL A 168 -1.24 2.82 -2.90
C VAL A 168 -2.08 2.37 -1.67
N ASN A 169 -3.39 2.64 -1.80
CA ASN A 169 -4.51 2.59 -0.83
C ASN A 169 -5.11 1.20 -0.53
N ILE A 170 -5.36 0.90 0.74
CA ILE A 170 -6.23 -0.16 1.31
C ILE A 170 -6.72 0.31 2.70
N LEU A 171 -8.01 0.42 3.00
CA LEU A 171 -8.48 0.52 4.41
C LEU A 171 -8.96 -0.87 4.86
N VAL A 172 -8.38 -1.44 5.92
CA VAL A 172 -8.80 -2.75 6.49
C VAL A 172 -9.46 -2.54 7.86
N ALA A 173 -10.75 -2.82 8.00
CA ALA A 173 -11.40 -2.88 9.31
C ALA A 173 -11.53 -4.35 9.75
N HIS A 174 -11.09 -4.68 10.96
CA HIS A 174 -11.18 -6.03 11.54
C HIS A 174 -12.27 -6.08 12.61
N LYS A 175 -13.33 -6.85 12.33
CA LYS A 175 -14.33 -7.23 13.33
C LYS A 175 -13.89 -8.55 13.95
N PHE A 176 -13.88 -8.65 15.28
CA PHE A 176 -13.46 -9.87 16.00
C PHE A 176 -14.54 -10.95 15.88
N CYS A 177 -14.68 -11.51 14.67
CA CYS A 177 -15.25 -12.80 14.30
C CYS A 177 -15.12 -12.92 12.78
N ARG A 178 -14.10 -13.67 12.33
CA ARG A 178 -13.91 -14.26 10.99
C ARG A 178 -13.95 -13.41 9.72
N ASP A 179 -14.30 -12.13 9.73
CA ASP A 179 -14.43 -11.35 8.49
C ASP A 179 -13.49 -10.12 8.49
N PHE A 180 -12.51 -10.12 7.58
CA PHE A 180 -11.76 -8.92 7.22
C PHE A 180 -12.62 -8.05 6.30
N ILE A 181 -12.80 -6.78 6.65
CA ILE A 181 -13.53 -5.81 5.83
C ILE A 181 -12.51 -4.96 5.08
N TRP A 182 -12.54 -5.02 3.75
CA TRP A 182 -11.69 -4.22 2.87
C TRP A 182 -12.53 -3.12 2.23
N VAL A 183 -12.18 -1.88 2.50
CA VAL A 183 -12.77 -0.71 1.83
C VAL A 183 -11.80 -0.28 0.74
N TYR A 184 -12.26 -0.35 -0.51
CA TYR A 184 -11.47 -0.04 -1.69
C TYR A 184 -11.92 1.30 -2.26
N GLU A 185 -10.95 2.20 -2.43
CA GLU A 185 -11.12 3.52 -3.04
C GLU A 185 -10.27 3.51 -4.32
N ILE A 186 -10.91 3.66 -5.49
CA ILE A 186 -10.24 3.69 -6.80
C ILE A 186 -9.90 5.13 -7.15
#